data_AF-A0A7R9D7Y3-F1
#
_entry.id   AF-A0A7R9D7Y3-F1
#
_cell.length_a   1.000
_cell.length_b   1.000
_cell.length_c   1.000
_cell.angle_alpha   90.00
_cell.angle_beta   90.00
_cell.angle_gamma   90.00
#
_symmetry.space_group_name_H-M   'P 1'
#
loop_
_entity.id
_entity.type
_entity.pdbx_description
1 polymer ?
#
loop_
_entity_poly.entity_id
_entity_poly.type
_entity_poly.pdbx_seq_one_letter_code
_entity_poly.pdbx_strand_id
1 'polypeptide(L)'
;MLELLAHENTDVAVAVVDLLQELTDVDILNESEEGADVLIETLLDQQICALLVQNLERMDENVKEEVEGVHNTLAIFENLIEFRPEVCSDAAKQGLLQWLLRRLRVKMPFDGNKLYASEILSILLQNSPENRQLLGDLEGIDVLLQQLAFYKRHDPSSNEENEMMENLFNCLCSSLMHAPNRERFLRGEGLQLMNLMLREKKLSRNGSLKVLDHAMSGPDGKENCNKFVDILGLRTIFPLFMKTPKRNRKRILTTEEHEEHVVSIISSMLRNCRGPQRQRLLNKFTENDHEKVDRLMELHFKYLEKVEEVDLTIDRERRVGTITGVERSKVSLPF
;
A
#
# COMPACT_ATOMS: atom_id res chain seq x y z
N MET A 1 -20.23 30.31 0.19
CA MET A 1 -19.48 29.53 -0.82
C MET A 1 -19.76 28.04 -0.65
N LEU A 2 -19.46 27.42 0.50
CA LEU A 2 -19.61 25.98 0.69
C LEU A 2 -21.04 25.45 0.53
N GLU A 3 -22.07 26.24 0.87
CA GLU A 3 -23.47 25.89 0.60
C GLU A 3 -23.78 25.66 -0.88
N LEU A 4 -23.01 26.28 -1.78
CA LEU A 4 -23.16 26.11 -3.23
C LEU A 4 -22.67 24.73 -3.72
N LEU A 5 -21.91 23.99 -2.91
CA LEU A 5 -21.59 22.59 -3.21
C LEU A 5 -22.84 21.70 -3.26
N ALA A 6 -23.93 22.10 -2.58
CA ALA A 6 -25.21 21.41 -2.60
C ALA A 6 -26.22 22.04 -3.58
N HIS A 7 -25.80 23.02 -4.39
CA HIS A 7 -26.70 23.72 -5.32
C HIS A 7 -27.32 22.77 -6.34
N GLU A 8 -28.62 22.91 -6.66
CA GLU A 8 -29.36 21.99 -7.54
C GLU A 8 -28.74 21.85 -8.93
N ASN A 9 -28.21 22.94 -9.49
CA ASN A 9 -27.40 22.90 -10.70
C ASN A 9 -25.97 22.44 -10.40
N THR A 10 -25.57 21.27 -10.92
CA THR A 10 -24.24 20.68 -10.76
C THR A 10 -23.13 21.55 -11.36
N ASP A 11 -23.41 22.33 -12.41
CA ASP A 11 -22.44 23.29 -12.98
C ASP A 11 -21.93 24.29 -11.94
N VAL A 12 -22.82 24.77 -11.07
CA VAL A 12 -22.47 25.71 -10.00
C VAL A 12 -21.58 25.03 -8.96
N ALA A 13 -21.87 23.77 -8.64
CA ALA A 13 -21.08 23.01 -7.68
C ALA A 13 -19.70 22.66 -8.26
N VAL A 14 -19.61 22.31 -9.54
CA VAL A 14 -18.34 22.07 -10.25
C VAL A 14 -17.49 23.33 -10.25
N ALA A 15 -18.05 24.50 -10.56
CA ALA A 15 -17.32 25.77 -10.51
C ALA A 15 -16.80 26.11 -9.09
N VAL A 16 -17.53 25.73 -8.05
CA VAL A 16 -17.09 25.90 -6.66
C VAL A 16 -15.98 24.93 -6.30
N VAL A 17 -16.07 23.67 -6.76
CA VAL A 17 -15.01 22.67 -6.60
C VAL A 17 -13.73 23.12 -7.31
N ASP A 18 -13.84 23.63 -8.53
CA ASP A 18 -12.71 24.15 -9.31
C ASP A 18 -11.98 25.27 -8.56
N LEU A 19 -12.74 26.27 -8.08
CA LEU A 19 -12.20 27.35 -7.26
C LEU A 19 -11.57 26.83 -5.94
N LEU A 20 -12.18 25.84 -5.28
CA LEU A 20 -11.59 25.25 -4.06
C LEU A 20 -10.30 24.51 -4.35
N GLN A 21 -10.21 23.81 -5.48
CA GLN A 21 -9.00 23.12 -5.89
C GLN A 21 -7.85 24.10 -6.11
N GLU A 22 -8.09 25.21 -6.81
CA GLU A 22 -7.09 26.27 -6.98
C GLU A 22 -6.68 26.89 -5.63
N LEU A 23 -7.63 27.19 -4.75
CA LEU A 23 -7.34 27.79 -3.44
C LEU A 23 -6.61 26.86 -2.47
N THR A 24 -6.73 25.54 -2.68
CA THR A 24 -6.07 24.54 -1.84
C THR A 24 -4.80 24.00 -2.47
N ASP A 25 -4.39 24.45 -3.65
CA ASP A 25 -3.15 24.03 -4.28
C ASP A 25 -1.95 24.25 -3.33
N VAL A 26 -1.11 23.22 -3.18
CA VAL A 26 -0.04 23.21 -2.18
C VAL A 26 1.00 24.29 -2.44
N ASP A 27 1.26 24.65 -3.70
CA ASP A 27 2.18 25.75 -4.02
C ASP A 27 1.59 27.09 -3.56
N ILE A 28 0.29 27.29 -3.74
CA ILE A 28 -0.44 28.49 -3.28
C ILE A 28 -0.49 28.56 -1.76
N LEU A 29 -0.78 27.45 -1.07
CA LEU A 29 -0.83 27.40 0.38
C LEU A 29 0.54 27.72 1.01
N ASN A 30 1.64 27.36 0.34
CA ASN A 30 3.00 27.65 0.80
C ASN A 30 3.44 29.11 0.58
N GLU A 31 2.68 29.93 -0.17
CA GLU A 31 2.99 31.36 -0.32
C GLU A 31 2.72 32.16 0.97
N SER A 32 1.76 31.73 1.79
CA SER A 32 1.42 32.38 3.06
C SER A 32 0.88 31.37 4.08
N GLU A 33 1.76 30.91 4.97
CA GLU A 33 1.43 29.93 6.02
C GLU A 33 0.27 30.41 6.91
N GLU A 34 0.27 31.67 7.35
CA GLU A 34 -0.81 32.23 8.18
C GLU A 34 -2.17 32.26 7.44
N GLY A 35 -2.18 32.62 6.15
CA GLY A 35 -3.40 32.67 5.36
C GLY A 35 -3.95 31.28 5.04
N ALA A 36 -3.05 30.35 4.71
CA ALA A 36 -3.37 28.95 4.47
C ALA A 36 -3.98 28.31 5.72
N ASP A 37 -3.38 28.52 6.89
CA ASP A 37 -3.87 27.97 8.15
C ASP A 37 -5.30 28.41 8.46
N VAL A 38 -5.57 29.71 8.37
CA VAL A 38 -6.93 30.26 8.60
C VAL A 38 -7.93 29.70 7.58
N LEU A 39 -7.53 29.59 6.31
CA LEU A 39 -8.40 29.02 5.27
C LEU A 39 -8.74 27.56 5.57
N ILE A 40 -7.73 26.73 5.83
CA ILE A 40 -7.93 25.29 6.08
C ILE A 40 -8.73 25.07 7.36
N GLU A 41 -8.43 25.78 8.46
CA GLU A 41 -9.22 25.70 9.70
C GLU A 41 -10.68 26.06 9.44
N THR A 42 -10.95 27.14 8.69
CA THR A 42 -12.31 27.56 8.35
C THR A 42 -13.04 26.51 7.51
N LEU A 43 -12.37 25.87 6.55
CA LEU A 43 -12.96 24.81 5.73
C LEU A 43 -13.30 23.58 6.57
N LEU A 44 -12.42 23.18 7.48
CA LEU A 44 -12.62 22.03 8.37
C LEU A 44 -13.75 22.28 9.38
N ASP A 45 -13.81 23.47 9.98
CA ASP A 45 -14.89 23.88 10.88
C ASP A 45 -16.28 23.80 10.21
N GLN A 46 -16.32 24.07 8.91
CA GLN A 46 -17.54 23.98 8.09
C GLN A 46 -17.78 22.59 7.47
N GLN A 47 -17.07 21.55 7.92
CA GLN A 47 -17.25 20.17 7.47
C GLN A 47 -17.08 19.99 5.96
N ILE A 48 -16.05 20.63 5.38
CA ILE A 48 -15.78 20.57 3.94
C ILE A 48 -15.73 19.12 3.41
N CYS A 49 -15.13 18.20 4.15
CA CYS A 49 -14.99 16.81 3.69
C CYS A 49 -16.36 16.15 3.48
N ALA A 50 -17.29 16.27 4.42
CA ALA A 50 -18.64 15.75 4.28
C ALA A 50 -19.40 16.41 3.11
N LEU A 51 -19.26 17.73 2.92
CA LEU A 51 -19.91 18.46 1.83
C LEU A 51 -19.39 18.03 0.46
N LEU A 52 -18.06 17.85 0.32
CA LEU A 52 -17.44 17.34 -0.90
C LEU A 52 -17.91 15.91 -1.21
N VAL A 53 -17.98 15.03 -0.20
CA VAL A 53 -18.48 13.66 -0.37
C VAL A 53 -19.96 13.65 -0.80
N GLN A 54 -20.80 14.49 -0.19
CA GLN A 54 -22.20 14.61 -0.60
C GLN A 54 -22.34 15.08 -2.05
N ASN A 55 -21.49 16.01 -2.48
CA ASN A 55 -21.46 16.47 -3.88
C ASN A 55 -20.97 15.35 -4.83
N LEU A 56 -19.96 14.57 -4.43
CA LEU A 56 -19.49 13.41 -5.19
C LEU A 56 -20.56 12.31 -5.35
N GLU A 57 -21.49 12.16 -4.40
CA GLU A 57 -22.54 11.14 -4.48
C GLU A 57 -23.60 11.41 -5.55
N ARG A 58 -23.73 12.68 -5.99
CA ARG A 58 -24.71 13.10 -6.99
C ARG A 58 -24.13 13.37 -8.38
N MET A 59 -22.81 13.35 -8.52
CA MET A 59 -22.14 13.55 -9.81
C MET A 59 -22.34 12.34 -10.74
N ASP A 60 -22.55 12.62 -12.02
CA ASP A 60 -22.65 11.66 -13.12
C ASP A 60 -21.42 11.75 -14.02
N GLU A 61 -20.51 10.78 -13.88
CA GLU A 61 -19.29 10.68 -14.69
C GLU A 61 -19.53 10.31 -16.17
N ASN A 62 -20.79 10.27 -16.63
CA ASN A 62 -21.11 10.32 -18.06
C ASN A 62 -21.13 11.75 -18.62
N VAL A 63 -21.15 12.77 -17.76
CA VAL A 63 -21.07 14.20 -18.11
C VAL A 63 -19.63 14.67 -17.95
N LYS A 64 -19.05 15.26 -19.01
CA LYS A 64 -17.62 15.57 -19.06
C LYS A 64 -17.20 16.56 -17.97
N GLU A 65 -18.01 17.59 -17.75
CA GLU A 65 -17.81 18.62 -16.75
C GLU A 65 -17.84 18.04 -15.32
N GLU A 66 -18.68 17.02 -15.09
CA GLU A 66 -18.77 16.36 -13.78
C GLU A 66 -17.64 15.35 -13.55
N VAL A 67 -17.08 14.74 -14.61
CA VAL A 67 -15.83 13.96 -14.52
C VAL A 67 -14.68 14.82 -13.98
N GLU A 68 -14.56 16.05 -14.47
CA GLU A 68 -13.59 17.04 -13.99
C GLU A 68 -13.90 17.48 -12.55
N GLY A 69 -15.18 17.68 -12.21
CA GLY A 69 -15.61 17.92 -10.83
C GLY A 69 -15.21 16.81 -9.85
N VAL A 70 -15.32 15.53 -10.25
CA VAL A 70 -14.84 14.40 -9.43
C VAL A 70 -13.33 14.47 -9.27
N HIS A 71 -12.60 14.71 -10.36
CA HIS A 71 -11.14 14.81 -10.35
C HIS A 71 -10.65 15.91 -9.41
N ASN A 72 -11.17 17.12 -9.56
CA ASN A 72 -10.81 18.28 -8.73
C ASN A 72 -11.21 18.08 -7.27
N THR A 73 -12.30 17.34 -7.00
CA THR A 73 -12.65 16.98 -5.61
C THR A 73 -11.61 16.06 -4.98
N LEU A 74 -11.08 15.07 -5.72
CA LEU A 74 -10.00 14.22 -5.23
C LEU A 74 -8.70 15.01 -5.00
N ALA A 75 -8.39 15.97 -5.87
CA ALA A 75 -7.27 16.88 -5.71
C ALA A 75 -7.37 17.76 -4.46
N ILE A 76 -8.58 18.28 -4.15
CA ILE A 76 -8.79 18.99 -2.88
C ILE A 76 -8.47 18.08 -1.69
N PHE A 77 -8.92 16.81 -1.70
CA PHE A 77 -8.59 15.90 -0.60
C PHE A 77 -7.09 15.60 -0.50
N GLU A 78 -6.40 15.41 -1.63
CA GLU A 78 -4.95 15.24 -1.65
C GLU A 78 -4.25 16.44 -1.01
N ASN A 79 -4.54 17.63 -1.51
CA ASN A 79 -3.97 18.89 -1.02
C ASN A 79 -4.22 19.12 0.47
N LEU A 80 -5.46 18.90 0.94
CA LEU A 80 -5.82 19.04 2.34
C LEU A 80 -5.05 18.07 3.24
N ILE A 81 -4.87 16.82 2.79
CA ILE A 81 -4.15 15.80 3.55
C ILE A 81 -2.64 16.05 3.53
N GLU A 82 -2.09 16.52 2.42
CA GLU A 82 -0.68 16.87 2.30
C GLU A 82 -0.32 18.04 3.22
N PHE A 83 -1.17 19.08 3.25
CA PHE A 83 -0.95 20.27 4.08
C PHE A 83 -1.27 20.01 5.57
N ARG A 84 -2.35 19.28 5.87
CA ARG A 84 -2.78 18.90 7.24
C ARG A 84 -3.04 17.40 7.35
N PRO A 85 -2.03 16.58 7.66
CA PRO A 85 -2.17 15.12 7.77
C PRO A 85 -3.26 14.65 8.75
N GLU A 86 -3.64 15.47 9.74
CA GLU A 86 -4.72 15.20 10.69
C GLU A 86 -6.09 15.00 9.99
N VAL A 87 -6.30 15.68 8.85
CA VAL A 87 -7.54 15.62 8.06
C VAL A 87 -7.78 14.21 7.51
N CYS A 88 -6.72 13.42 7.29
CA CYS A 88 -6.80 12.08 6.71
C CYS A 88 -7.79 11.14 7.44
N SER A 89 -7.78 11.15 8.77
CA SER A 89 -8.67 10.29 9.56
C SER A 89 -10.11 10.81 9.56
N ASP A 90 -10.30 12.12 9.51
CA ASP A 90 -11.62 12.74 9.55
C ASP A 90 -12.31 12.70 8.19
N ALA A 91 -11.59 12.94 7.10
CA ALA A 91 -12.09 12.78 5.73
C ALA A 91 -12.61 11.36 5.49
N ALA A 92 -11.85 10.35 5.93
CA ALA A 92 -12.25 8.95 5.81
C ALA A 92 -13.56 8.66 6.56
N LYS A 93 -13.69 9.13 7.81
CA LYS A 93 -14.91 8.98 8.64
C LYS A 93 -16.10 9.75 8.10
N GLN A 94 -15.87 10.91 7.47
CA GLN A 94 -16.91 11.74 6.84
C GLN A 94 -17.41 11.18 5.49
N GLY A 95 -17.00 9.97 5.12
CA GLY A 95 -17.59 9.20 4.01
C GLY A 95 -16.70 9.07 2.78
N LEU A 96 -15.54 9.73 2.72
CA LEU A 96 -14.63 9.63 1.57
C LEU A 96 -14.21 8.19 1.34
N LEU A 97 -13.81 7.48 2.41
CA LEU A 97 -13.39 6.08 2.30
C LEU A 97 -14.52 5.19 1.76
N GLN A 98 -15.75 5.40 2.21
CA GLN A 98 -16.91 4.66 1.72
C GLN A 98 -17.18 4.97 0.24
N TRP A 99 -17.08 6.23 -0.17
CA TRP A 99 -17.24 6.63 -1.55
C TRP A 99 -16.18 6.01 -2.46
N LEU A 100 -14.89 6.07 -2.08
CA LEU A 100 -13.78 5.46 -2.83
C LEU A 100 -13.97 3.96 -3.04
N LEU A 101 -14.35 3.22 -1.97
CA LEU A 101 -14.63 1.78 -2.07
C LEU A 101 -15.80 1.48 -3.01
N ARG A 102 -16.88 2.29 -2.98
CA ARG A 102 -17.99 2.14 -3.93
C ARG A 102 -17.53 2.40 -5.35
N ARG A 103 -16.82 3.50 -5.60
CA ARG A 103 -16.31 3.88 -6.93
C ARG A 103 -15.39 2.81 -7.53
N LEU A 104 -14.47 2.25 -6.73
CA LEU A 104 -13.60 1.16 -7.17
C LEU A 104 -14.37 -0.12 -7.46
N ARG A 105 -15.42 -0.43 -6.69
CA ARG A 105 -16.24 -1.63 -6.86
C ARG A 105 -17.07 -1.62 -8.16
N VAL A 106 -17.43 -0.44 -8.68
CA VAL A 106 -18.23 -0.32 -9.92
C VAL A 106 -17.50 -1.01 -11.07
N LYS A 107 -18.24 -1.86 -11.80
CA LYS A 107 -17.76 -2.55 -13.00
C LYS A 107 -17.79 -1.61 -14.20
N MET A 108 -16.88 -0.66 -14.21
CA MET A 108 -16.64 0.24 -15.34
C MET A 108 -15.24 0.02 -15.91
N PRO A 109 -15.00 0.42 -17.17
CA PRO A 109 -13.66 0.46 -17.74
C PRO A 109 -12.70 1.26 -16.86
N PHE A 110 -11.41 0.99 -17.04
CA PHE A 110 -10.37 1.83 -16.45
C PHE A 110 -10.49 3.27 -16.99
N ASP A 111 -10.35 4.25 -16.10
CA ASP A 111 -10.31 5.68 -16.39
C ASP A 111 -9.37 6.39 -15.39
N GLY A 112 -9.07 7.67 -15.64
CA GLY A 112 -8.16 8.46 -14.80
C GLY A 112 -8.68 8.64 -13.36
N ASN A 113 -9.98 8.83 -13.17
CA ASN A 113 -10.57 8.98 -11.83
C ASN A 113 -10.50 7.68 -11.02
N LYS A 114 -10.53 6.51 -11.68
CA LYS A 114 -10.36 5.21 -11.02
C LYS A 114 -8.92 5.00 -10.55
N LEU A 115 -7.94 5.44 -11.35
CA LEU A 115 -6.54 5.51 -10.91
C LEU A 115 -6.42 6.44 -9.71
N TYR A 116 -6.92 7.68 -9.81
CA TYR A 116 -6.78 8.68 -8.76
C TYR A 116 -7.46 8.24 -7.45
N ALA A 117 -8.65 7.62 -7.54
CA ALA A 117 -9.32 7.04 -6.38
C ALA A 117 -8.47 5.95 -5.69
N SER A 118 -7.65 5.19 -6.43
CA SER A 118 -6.74 4.21 -5.84
C SER A 118 -5.55 4.86 -5.12
N GLU A 119 -5.10 6.03 -5.58
CA GLU A 119 -4.02 6.82 -4.96
C GLU A 119 -4.50 7.46 -3.67
N ILE A 120 -5.65 8.16 -3.70
CA ILE A 120 -6.27 8.73 -2.50
C ILE A 120 -6.56 7.65 -1.47
N LEU A 121 -7.06 6.47 -1.89
CA LEU A 121 -7.24 5.35 -0.97
C LEU A 121 -5.93 4.90 -0.33
N SER A 122 -4.83 4.87 -1.09
CA SER A 122 -3.51 4.53 -0.57
C SER A 122 -3.02 5.55 0.45
N ILE A 123 -3.20 6.85 0.17
CA ILE A 123 -2.90 7.96 1.09
C ILE A 123 -3.70 7.80 2.39
N LEU A 124 -5.01 7.56 2.30
CA LEU A 124 -5.87 7.40 3.48
C LEU A 124 -5.45 6.25 4.40
N LEU A 125 -4.85 5.19 3.85
CA LEU A 125 -4.41 4.04 4.62
C LEU A 125 -2.96 4.16 5.08
N GLN A 126 -2.20 5.12 4.56
CA GLN A 126 -0.81 5.33 4.90
C GLN A 126 -0.73 5.82 6.36
N ASN A 127 -0.05 5.06 7.21
CA ASN A 127 0.17 5.39 8.62
C ASN A 127 -1.08 5.71 9.46
N SER A 128 -2.29 5.30 9.03
CA SER A 128 -3.54 5.48 9.79
C SER A 128 -4.16 4.14 10.24
N PRO A 129 -3.95 3.70 11.50
CA PRO A 129 -4.60 2.53 12.08
C PRO A 129 -6.14 2.60 12.04
N GLU A 130 -6.71 3.77 12.27
CA GLU A 130 -8.14 4.02 12.31
C GLU A 130 -8.77 3.78 10.94
N ASN A 131 -8.14 4.28 9.86
CA ASN A 131 -8.63 4.10 8.50
C ASN A 131 -8.52 2.65 8.04
N ARG A 132 -7.48 1.91 8.48
CA ARG A 132 -7.36 0.46 8.22
C ARG A 132 -8.48 -0.34 8.89
N GLN A 133 -8.87 0.04 10.11
CA GLN A 133 -10.01 -0.56 10.78
C GLN A 133 -11.31 -0.25 10.03
N LEU A 134 -11.56 1.03 9.72
CA LEU A 134 -12.75 1.48 9.00
C LEU A 134 -12.89 0.80 7.63
N LEU A 135 -11.79 0.67 6.88
CA LEU A 135 -11.79 -0.07 5.62
C LEU A 135 -12.26 -1.52 5.81
N GLY A 136 -11.76 -2.17 6.86
CA GLY A 136 -12.20 -3.51 7.23
C GLY A 136 -13.71 -3.56 7.47
N ASP A 137 -14.22 -2.65 8.28
CA ASP A 137 -15.64 -2.54 8.66
C ASP A 137 -16.57 -2.27 7.47
N LEU A 138 -16.08 -1.56 6.45
CA LEU A 138 -16.79 -1.26 5.19
C LEU A 138 -16.65 -2.37 4.12
N GLU A 139 -16.28 -3.60 4.50
CA GLU A 139 -16.02 -4.72 3.58
C GLU A 139 -14.94 -4.41 2.50
N GLY A 140 -14.05 -3.45 2.78
CA GLY A 140 -13.07 -2.97 1.82
C GLY A 140 -12.05 -4.04 1.41
N ILE A 141 -11.77 -5.03 2.28
CA ILE A 141 -10.91 -6.17 1.92
C ILE A 141 -11.49 -6.95 0.74
N ASP A 142 -12.79 -7.20 0.71
CA ASP A 142 -13.43 -7.92 -0.38
C ASP A 142 -13.44 -7.09 -1.67
N VAL A 143 -13.61 -5.76 -1.56
CA VAL A 143 -13.50 -4.84 -2.70
C VAL A 143 -12.10 -4.90 -3.32
N LEU A 144 -11.05 -4.79 -2.50
CA LEU A 144 -9.65 -4.85 -2.96
C LEU A 144 -9.35 -6.20 -3.62
N LEU A 145 -9.77 -7.31 -3.00
CA LEU A 145 -9.58 -8.65 -3.56
C LEU A 145 -10.33 -8.83 -4.89
N GLN A 146 -11.55 -8.31 -5.01
CA GLN A 146 -12.32 -8.37 -6.26
C GLN A 146 -11.66 -7.57 -7.38
N GLN A 147 -11.16 -6.36 -7.11
CA GLN A 147 -10.46 -5.56 -8.12
C GLN A 147 -9.15 -6.24 -8.54
N LEU A 148 -8.36 -6.73 -7.59
CA LEU A 148 -7.13 -7.46 -7.88
C LEU A 148 -7.39 -8.77 -8.64
N ALA A 149 -8.51 -9.43 -8.40
CA ALA A 149 -8.86 -10.68 -9.09
C ALA A 149 -9.00 -10.55 -10.61
N PHE A 150 -9.17 -9.34 -11.14
CA PHE A 150 -9.10 -9.07 -12.57
C PHE A 150 -7.71 -9.42 -13.17
N TYR A 151 -6.64 -9.09 -12.44
CA TYR A 151 -5.24 -9.29 -12.84
C TYR A 151 -4.68 -10.70 -12.52
N LYS A 152 -5.54 -11.66 -12.18
CA LYS A 152 -5.10 -13.02 -11.82
C LYS A 152 -4.51 -13.81 -12.99
N ARG A 153 -4.91 -13.49 -14.23
CA ARG A 153 -4.49 -14.20 -15.46
C ARG A 153 -4.07 -13.27 -16.61
N HIS A 154 -4.22 -11.97 -16.44
CA HIS A 154 -3.92 -10.96 -17.46
C HIS A 154 -3.06 -9.86 -16.83
N ASP A 155 -2.17 -9.28 -17.63
CA ASP A 155 -1.40 -8.12 -17.23
C ASP A 155 -2.24 -6.85 -17.52
N PRO A 156 -2.03 -5.75 -16.77
CA PRO A 156 -2.57 -4.43 -17.12
C PRO A 156 -2.27 -4.04 -18.57
N SER A 157 -3.17 -3.27 -19.16
CA SER A 157 -3.15 -2.86 -20.57
C SER A 157 -2.28 -1.61 -20.79
N SER A 158 -2.16 -0.76 -19.77
CA SER A 158 -1.38 0.48 -19.77
C SER A 158 -0.50 0.60 -18.52
N ASN A 159 0.43 1.56 -18.51
CA ASN A 159 1.23 1.87 -17.33
C ASN A 159 0.38 2.43 -16.19
N GLU A 160 -0.60 3.27 -16.51
CA GLU A 160 -1.58 3.84 -15.56
C GLU A 160 -2.43 2.74 -14.91
N GLU A 161 -2.89 1.76 -15.69
CA GLU A 161 -3.62 0.61 -15.13
C GLU A 161 -2.70 -0.25 -14.24
N ASN A 162 -1.42 -0.36 -14.59
CA ASN A 162 -0.43 -1.04 -13.76
C ASN A 162 -0.17 -0.29 -12.44
N GLU A 163 -0.14 1.04 -12.47
CA GLU A 163 -0.04 1.89 -11.27
C GLU A 163 -1.23 1.70 -10.35
N MET A 164 -2.46 1.74 -10.89
CA MET A 164 -3.68 1.45 -10.12
C MET A 164 -3.60 0.07 -9.47
N MET A 165 -3.16 -0.97 -10.20
CA MET A 165 -2.99 -2.31 -9.64
C MET A 165 -2.01 -2.32 -8.45
N GLU A 166 -0.89 -1.61 -8.55
CA GLU A 166 0.09 -1.50 -7.47
C GLU A 166 -0.46 -0.72 -6.26
N ASN A 167 -1.22 0.35 -6.50
CA ASN A 167 -1.92 1.10 -5.45
C ASN A 167 -2.87 0.19 -4.68
N LEU A 168 -3.64 -0.66 -5.37
CA LEU A 168 -4.52 -1.65 -4.73
C LEU A 168 -3.74 -2.69 -3.91
N PHE A 169 -2.58 -3.15 -4.38
CA PHE A 169 -1.71 -4.02 -3.59
C PHE A 169 -1.16 -3.32 -2.34
N ASN A 170 -0.76 -2.05 -2.45
CA ASN A 170 -0.30 -1.24 -1.32
C ASN A 170 -1.41 -1.02 -0.29
N CYS A 171 -2.63 -0.69 -0.74
CA CYS A 171 -3.82 -0.59 0.10
C CYS A 171 -4.07 -1.89 0.86
N LEU A 172 -3.99 -3.03 0.18
CA LEU A 172 -4.20 -4.34 0.80
C LEU A 172 -3.11 -4.67 1.82
N CYS A 173 -1.84 -4.40 1.51
CA CYS A 173 -0.73 -4.58 2.45
C CYS A 173 -0.89 -3.71 3.71
N SER A 174 -1.22 -2.43 3.53
CA SER A 174 -1.46 -1.49 4.64
C SER A 174 -2.63 -1.96 5.50
N SER A 175 -3.73 -2.40 4.86
CA SER A 175 -4.91 -2.90 5.56
C SER A 175 -4.62 -4.14 6.42
N LEU A 176 -3.71 -5.02 5.98
CA LEU A 176 -3.29 -6.22 6.72
C LEU A 176 -2.41 -5.94 7.95
N MET A 177 -1.96 -4.70 8.13
CA MET A 177 -1.29 -4.29 9.38
C MET A 177 -2.28 -4.19 10.55
N HIS A 178 -3.59 -4.09 10.28
CA HIS A 178 -4.63 -4.21 11.29
C HIS A 178 -5.04 -5.68 11.46
N ALA A 179 -4.76 -6.28 12.61
CA ALA A 179 -4.89 -7.73 12.81
C ALA A 179 -6.26 -8.33 12.43
N PRO A 180 -7.42 -7.73 12.78
CA PRO A 180 -8.73 -8.22 12.34
C PRO A 180 -8.90 -8.35 10.83
N ASN A 181 -8.19 -7.55 10.03
CA ASN A 181 -8.27 -7.63 8.57
C ASN A 181 -7.60 -8.89 8.02
N ARG A 182 -6.69 -9.53 8.77
CA ARG A 182 -6.12 -10.82 8.36
C ARG A 182 -7.17 -11.93 8.33
N GLU A 183 -8.13 -11.90 9.26
CA GLU A 183 -9.26 -12.84 9.25
C GLU A 183 -10.25 -12.52 8.12
N ARG A 184 -10.51 -11.23 7.85
CA ARG A 184 -11.33 -10.81 6.70
C ARG A 184 -10.70 -11.28 5.38
N PHE A 185 -9.39 -11.08 5.22
CA PHE A 185 -8.61 -11.54 4.07
C PHE A 185 -8.64 -13.07 3.91
N LEU A 186 -8.55 -13.82 5.01
CA LEU A 186 -8.67 -15.27 5.01
C LEU A 186 -10.06 -15.72 4.53
N ARG A 187 -11.12 -15.08 5.03
CA ARG A 187 -12.51 -15.36 4.65
C ARG A 187 -12.79 -15.01 3.19
N GLY A 188 -12.23 -13.92 2.69
CA GLY A 188 -12.33 -13.48 1.30
C GLY A 188 -11.48 -14.29 0.30
N GLU A 189 -10.94 -15.43 0.70
CA GLU A 189 -10.06 -16.28 -0.13
C GLU A 189 -8.80 -15.57 -0.66
N GLY A 190 -8.30 -14.56 0.07
CA GLY A 190 -7.15 -13.78 -0.35
C GLY A 190 -5.89 -14.63 -0.56
N LEU A 191 -5.65 -15.64 0.29
CA LEU A 191 -4.53 -16.57 0.13
C LEU A 191 -4.61 -17.38 -1.17
N GLN A 192 -5.81 -17.84 -1.54
CA GLN A 192 -6.05 -18.57 -2.78
C GLN A 192 -5.76 -17.69 -3.99
N LEU A 193 -6.21 -16.43 -3.95
CA LEU A 193 -5.97 -15.46 -5.03
C LEU A 193 -4.47 -15.16 -5.19
N MET A 194 -3.77 -14.83 -4.10
CA MET A 194 -2.33 -14.54 -4.15
C MET A 194 -1.52 -15.76 -4.61
N ASN A 195 -1.87 -16.96 -4.12
CA ASN A 195 -1.22 -18.20 -4.53
C ASN A 195 -1.43 -18.49 -6.03
N LEU A 196 -2.63 -18.20 -6.57
CA LEU A 196 -2.92 -18.31 -8.00
C LEU A 196 -2.05 -17.32 -8.82
N MET A 197 -2.02 -16.04 -8.43
CA MET A 197 -1.23 -15.01 -9.11
C MET A 197 0.27 -15.33 -9.15
N LEU A 198 0.83 -15.86 -8.05
CA LEU A 198 2.22 -16.32 -8.01
C LEU A 198 2.50 -17.42 -9.06
N ARG A 199 1.53 -18.33 -9.29
CA ARG A 199 1.63 -19.45 -10.23
C ARG A 199 1.49 -19.02 -11.69
N GLU A 200 0.64 -18.03 -11.98
CA GLU A 200 0.36 -17.52 -13.34
C GLU A 200 1.51 -16.67 -13.91
N LYS A 201 2.42 -16.20 -13.04
CA LYS A 201 3.68 -15.52 -13.41
C LYS A 201 3.50 -14.18 -14.16
N LYS A 202 2.36 -13.52 -13.94
CA LYS A 202 2.00 -12.18 -14.45
C LYS A 202 2.62 -11.06 -13.61
N LEU A 203 2.43 -9.80 -13.99
CA LEU A 203 2.92 -8.62 -13.27
C LEU A 203 2.41 -8.60 -11.82
N SER A 204 1.15 -9.02 -11.61
CA SER A 204 0.51 -9.18 -10.29
C SER A 204 1.24 -10.12 -9.32
N ARG A 205 2.20 -10.93 -9.78
CA ARG A 205 3.04 -11.78 -8.94
C ARG A 205 3.78 -10.99 -7.86
N ASN A 206 4.29 -9.81 -8.19
CA ASN A 206 5.14 -9.04 -7.28
C ASN A 206 4.32 -8.56 -6.08
N GLY A 207 3.21 -7.85 -6.34
CA GLY A 207 2.27 -7.45 -5.30
C GLY A 207 1.72 -8.63 -4.51
N SER A 208 1.45 -9.78 -5.16
CA SER A 208 0.98 -10.99 -4.46
C SER A 208 1.97 -11.53 -3.44
N LEU A 209 3.26 -11.48 -3.76
CA LEU A 209 4.32 -11.92 -2.84
C LEU A 209 4.37 -11.01 -1.60
N LYS A 210 4.32 -9.69 -1.81
CA LYS A 210 4.29 -8.67 -0.74
C LYS A 210 3.06 -8.85 0.17
N VAL A 211 1.88 -9.08 -0.41
CA VAL A 211 0.65 -9.32 0.36
C VAL A 211 0.74 -10.58 1.21
N LEU A 212 1.27 -11.67 0.66
CA LEU A 212 1.45 -12.93 1.39
C LEU A 212 2.37 -12.76 2.60
N ASP A 213 3.44 -11.98 2.44
CA ASP A 213 4.37 -11.64 3.52
C ASP A 213 3.63 -10.91 4.67
N HIS A 214 2.88 -9.84 4.34
CA HIS A 214 2.11 -9.08 5.33
C HIS A 214 1.00 -9.90 6.01
N ALA A 215 0.32 -10.76 5.25
CA ALA A 215 -0.77 -11.59 5.75
C ALA A 215 -0.30 -12.68 6.72
N MET A 216 0.92 -13.20 6.54
CA MET A 216 1.47 -14.30 7.33
C MET A 216 2.43 -13.85 8.45
N SER A 217 2.85 -12.59 8.42
CA SER A 217 3.77 -12.00 9.40
C SER A 217 3.19 -11.94 10.82
N GLY A 218 4.07 -12.08 11.81
CA GLY A 218 3.73 -11.93 13.23
C GLY A 218 2.84 -13.05 13.78
N PRO A 219 2.42 -12.96 15.06
CA PRO A 219 1.58 -13.99 15.69
C PRO A 219 0.17 -14.08 15.09
N ASP A 220 -0.42 -12.96 14.66
CA ASP A 220 -1.79 -12.96 14.10
C ASP A 220 -1.85 -13.50 12.65
N GLY A 221 -0.70 -13.73 12.02
CA GLY A 221 -0.60 -14.44 10.75
C GLY A 221 -0.73 -15.97 10.86
N LYS A 222 -0.92 -16.53 12.07
CA LYS A 222 -0.91 -17.97 12.31
C LYS A 222 -1.92 -18.76 11.47
N GLU A 223 -3.18 -18.33 11.45
CA GLU A 223 -4.22 -19.02 10.67
C GLU A 223 -3.94 -18.92 9.17
N ASN A 224 -3.40 -17.78 8.73
CA ASN A 224 -2.97 -17.60 7.34
C ASN A 224 -1.82 -18.53 6.96
N CYS A 225 -0.81 -18.69 7.83
CA CYS A 225 0.28 -19.65 7.60
C CYS A 225 -0.25 -21.09 7.44
N ASN A 226 -1.12 -21.53 8.36
CA ASN A 226 -1.68 -22.88 8.30
C ASN A 226 -2.50 -23.09 7.02
N LYS A 227 -3.39 -22.14 6.71
CA LYS A 227 -4.21 -22.19 5.49
C LYS A 227 -3.35 -22.19 4.23
N PHE A 228 -2.29 -21.40 4.17
CA PHE A 228 -1.39 -21.34 3.02
C PHE A 228 -0.76 -22.71 2.72
N VAL A 229 -0.37 -23.46 3.77
CA VAL A 229 0.11 -24.84 3.61
C VAL A 229 -1.00 -25.77 3.11
N ASP A 230 -2.23 -25.62 3.61
CA ASP A 230 -3.38 -26.44 3.22
C ASP A 230 -3.79 -26.24 1.75
N ILE A 231 -3.67 -25.02 1.22
CA ILE A 231 -3.94 -24.71 -0.20
C ILE A 231 -2.74 -24.97 -1.12
N LEU A 232 -1.83 -25.85 -0.71
CA LEU A 232 -0.63 -26.24 -1.46
C LEU A 232 0.36 -25.10 -1.73
N GLY A 233 0.37 -24.05 -0.90
CA GLY A 233 1.28 -22.90 -1.03
C GLY A 233 2.76 -23.28 -1.00
N LEU A 234 3.11 -24.38 -0.33
CA LEU A 234 4.48 -24.92 -0.32
C LEU A 234 5.00 -25.28 -1.73
N ARG A 235 4.12 -25.72 -2.64
CA ARG A 235 4.48 -26.01 -4.04
C ARG A 235 4.73 -24.74 -4.86
N THR A 236 4.30 -23.59 -4.37
CA THR A 236 4.47 -22.29 -5.02
C THR A 236 5.68 -21.54 -4.47
N ILE A 237 5.84 -21.48 -3.15
CA ILE A 237 6.86 -20.65 -2.50
C ILE A 237 8.28 -21.25 -2.59
N PHE A 238 8.43 -22.58 -2.45
CA PHE A 238 9.76 -23.20 -2.48
C PHE A 238 10.46 -23.13 -3.85
N PRO A 239 9.77 -23.20 -5.00
CA PRO A 239 10.38 -22.88 -6.28
C PRO A 239 10.91 -21.43 -6.37
N LEU A 240 10.23 -20.47 -5.75
CA LEU A 240 10.69 -19.07 -5.68
C LEU A 240 11.92 -18.94 -4.77
N PHE A 241 11.94 -19.67 -3.65
CA PHE A 241 13.11 -19.74 -2.75
C PHE A 241 14.35 -20.33 -3.42
N MET A 242 14.19 -21.41 -4.19
CA MET A 242 15.30 -22.05 -4.91
C MET A 242 15.80 -21.22 -6.07
N LYS A 243 14.92 -20.46 -6.73
CA LYS A 243 15.29 -19.72 -7.93
C LYS A 243 14.62 -18.37 -7.95
N THR A 244 15.39 -17.37 -7.54
CA THR A 244 15.04 -15.97 -7.71
C THR A 244 14.88 -15.69 -9.20
N PRO A 245 13.67 -15.32 -9.67
CA PRO A 245 13.45 -15.19 -11.08
C PRO A 245 14.25 -13.98 -11.62
N LYS A 246 15.08 -14.21 -12.66
CA LYS A 246 16.02 -13.22 -13.19
C LYS A 246 15.36 -11.89 -13.59
N ARG A 247 16.12 -10.80 -13.45
CA ARG A 247 15.73 -9.41 -13.77
C ARG A 247 15.19 -9.33 -15.20
N ASN A 248 13.88 -9.15 -15.35
CA ASN A 248 13.29 -8.69 -16.61
C ASN A 248 13.10 -7.18 -16.50
N ARG A 249 13.34 -6.44 -17.59
CA ARG A 249 13.29 -4.97 -17.66
C ARG A 249 11.96 -4.32 -17.22
N LYS A 250 10.91 -5.10 -16.99
CA LYS A 250 9.56 -4.64 -16.60
C LYS A 250 9.16 -5.03 -15.17
N ARG A 251 10.11 -5.35 -14.29
CA ARG A 251 9.81 -5.81 -12.92
C ARG A 251 10.02 -4.71 -11.88
N ILE A 252 9.06 -4.70 -10.96
CA ILE A 252 8.94 -3.77 -9.83
C ILE A 252 9.85 -4.19 -8.68
N LEU A 253 9.88 -5.49 -8.33
CA LEU A 253 10.76 -6.01 -7.28
C LEU A 253 12.18 -6.30 -7.79
N THR A 254 13.16 -5.84 -7.02
CA THR A 254 14.56 -6.24 -7.12
C THR A 254 14.74 -7.71 -6.72
N THR A 255 15.89 -8.28 -7.07
CA THR A 255 16.28 -9.64 -6.64
C THR A 255 16.26 -9.75 -5.11
N GLU A 256 16.64 -8.68 -4.42
CA GLU A 256 16.82 -8.67 -2.96
C GLU A 256 15.49 -8.59 -2.24
N GLU A 257 14.60 -7.68 -2.64
CA GLU A 257 13.23 -7.60 -2.09
C GLU A 257 12.45 -8.91 -2.35
N HIS A 258 12.68 -9.55 -3.49
CA HIS A 258 12.08 -10.86 -3.76
C HIS A 258 12.57 -11.92 -2.76
N GLU A 259 13.88 -12.01 -2.55
CA GLU A 259 14.48 -12.96 -1.62
C GLU A 259 14.04 -12.67 -0.17
N GLU A 260 13.98 -11.39 0.21
CA GLU A 260 13.49 -10.93 1.51
C GLU A 260 12.07 -11.41 1.78
N HIS A 261 11.12 -11.10 0.90
CA HIS A 261 9.72 -11.53 1.09
C HIS A 261 9.59 -13.06 1.13
N VAL A 262 10.31 -13.80 0.27
CA VAL A 262 10.26 -15.26 0.28
C VAL A 262 10.80 -15.83 1.59
N VAL A 263 11.94 -15.34 2.08
CA VAL A 263 12.54 -15.76 3.34
C VAL A 263 11.65 -15.38 4.52
N SER A 264 11.06 -14.18 4.52
CA SER A 264 10.13 -13.70 5.54
C SER A 264 8.88 -14.59 5.62
N ILE A 265 8.29 -14.96 4.48
CA ILE A 265 7.16 -15.89 4.40
C ILE A 265 7.54 -17.26 5.00
N ILE A 266 8.69 -17.82 4.62
CA ILE A 266 9.15 -19.11 5.13
C ILE A 266 9.41 -19.04 6.64
N SER A 267 10.05 -17.97 7.11
CA SER A 267 10.31 -17.72 8.53
C SER A 267 9.01 -17.62 9.33
N SER A 268 8.03 -16.87 8.82
CA SER A 268 6.69 -16.73 9.42
C SER A 268 5.98 -18.08 9.53
N MET A 269 6.04 -18.91 8.47
CA MET A 269 5.48 -20.26 8.52
C MET A 269 6.22 -21.16 9.53
N LEU A 270 7.55 -21.12 9.60
CA LEU A 270 8.34 -21.89 10.57
C LEU A 270 7.99 -21.50 12.01
N ARG A 271 7.79 -20.21 12.26
CA ARG A 271 7.40 -19.66 13.56
C ARG A 271 5.98 -20.06 13.96
N ASN A 272 5.03 -19.97 13.03
CA ASN A 272 3.59 -20.02 13.35
C ASN A 272 2.92 -21.38 13.08
N CYS A 273 3.35 -22.14 12.07
CA CYS A 273 2.72 -23.43 11.75
C CYS A 273 2.88 -24.43 12.91
N ARG A 274 1.85 -25.24 13.14
CA ARG A 274 1.86 -26.32 14.14
C ARG A 274 1.32 -27.61 13.54
N GLY A 275 1.49 -28.73 14.24
CA GLY A 275 0.93 -30.02 13.84
C GLY A 275 1.34 -30.48 12.41
N PRO A 276 0.40 -31.03 11.62
CA PRO A 276 0.68 -31.55 10.27
C PRO A 276 1.22 -30.50 9.29
N GLN A 277 0.81 -29.24 9.40
CA GLN A 277 1.29 -28.14 8.56
C GLN A 277 2.79 -27.92 8.79
N ARG A 278 3.22 -27.89 10.06
CA ARG A 278 4.64 -27.77 10.42
C ARG A 278 5.44 -28.96 9.93
N GLN A 279 4.93 -30.19 10.07
CA GLN A 279 5.63 -31.37 9.57
C GLN A 279 5.84 -31.31 8.05
N ARG A 280 4.80 -30.93 7.29
CA ARG A 280 4.92 -30.75 5.83
C ARG A 280 5.95 -29.69 5.46
N LEU A 281 6.03 -28.59 6.20
CA LEU A 281 7.04 -27.55 6.00
C LEU A 281 8.45 -28.05 6.30
N LEU A 282 8.66 -28.74 7.43
CA LEU A 282 9.97 -29.30 7.78
C LEU A 282 10.44 -30.34 6.77
N ASN A 283 9.53 -31.18 6.26
CA ASN A 283 9.85 -32.16 5.23
C ASN A 283 10.40 -31.50 3.94
N LYS A 284 10.04 -30.25 3.63
CA LYS A 284 10.62 -29.52 2.49
C LYS A 284 12.13 -29.32 2.63
N PHE A 285 12.64 -29.19 3.87
CA PHE A 285 14.07 -29.02 4.14
C PHE A 285 14.86 -30.34 4.18
N THR A 286 14.18 -31.48 4.10
CA THR A 286 14.80 -32.82 4.00
C THR A 286 14.74 -33.41 2.59
N GLU A 287 14.06 -32.74 1.66
CA GLU A 287 13.98 -33.19 0.26
C GLU A 287 15.34 -33.10 -0.45
N ASN A 288 15.58 -34.02 -1.39
CA ASN A 288 16.73 -34.00 -2.32
C ASN A 288 18.06 -33.72 -1.62
N ASP A 289 18.39 -34.54 -0.63
CA ASP A 289 19.63 -34.42 0.15
C ASP A 289 19.82 -33.03 0.78
N HIS A 290 18.73 -32.49 1.35
CA HIS A 290 18.73 -31.20 2.03
C HIS A 290 19.04 -29.98 1.13
N GLU A 291 18.74 -30.03 -0.17
CA GLU A 291 19.02 -28.94 -1.12
C GLU A 291 18.49 -27.54 -0.69
N LYS A 292 17.42 -27.51 0.13
CA LYS A 292 16.86 -26.25 0.67
C LYS A 292 17.74 -25.65 1.77
N VAL A 293 18.43 -26.50 2.53
CA VAL A 293 19.42 -26.08 3.52
C VAL A 293 20.64 -25.54 2.80
N ASP A 294 21.09 -26.19 1.73
CA ASP A 294 22.19 -25.65 0.90
C ASP A 294 21.85 -24.26 0.34
N ARG A 295 20.65 -24.10 -0.22
CA ARG A 295 20.17 -22.79 -0.68
C ARG A 295 20.08 -21.76 0.44
N LEU A 296 19.68 -22.18 1.65
CA LEU A 296 19.64 -21.30 2.82
C LEU A 296 21.05 -20.82 3.20
N MET A 297 22.04 -21.71 3.17
CA MET A 297 23.44 -21.37 3.44
C MET A 297 24.02 -20.47 2.35
N GLU A 298 23.70 -20.71 1.08
CA GLU A 298 24.08 -19.83 -0.04
C GLU A 298 23.56 -18.40 0.18
N LEU A 299 22.28 -18.26 0.52
CA LEU A 299 21.69 -16.95 0.85
C LEU A 299 22.35 -16.34 2.09
N HIS A 300 22.61 -17.14 3.13
CA HIS A 300 23.26 -16.67 4.34
C HIS A 300 24.63 -16.06 4.06
N PHE A 301 25.51 -16.76 3.34
CA PHE A 301 26.84 -16.23 3.01
C PHE A 301 26.76 -15.00 2.11
N LYS A 302 25.88 -15.01 1.10
CA LYS A 302 25.64 -13.86 0.21
C LYS A 302 25.26 -12.59 0.99
N TYR A 303 24.36 -12.70 1.96
CA TYR A 303 23.90 -11.54 2.74
C TYR A 303 24.84 -11.19 3.89
N LEU A 304 25.54 -12.17 4.47
CA LEU A 304 26.57 -11.92 5.47
C LEU A 304 27.72 -11.09 4.90
N GLU A 305 28.23 -11.44 3.72
CA GLU A 305 29.31 -10.68 3.03
C GLU A 305 28.91 -9.21 2.84
N LYS A 306 27.66 -8.96 2.42
CA LYS A 306 27.14 -7.59 2.27
C LYS A 306 27.07 -6.83 3.60
N VAL A 307 26.63 -7.48 4.67
CA VAL A 307 26.57 -6.86 6.00
C VAL A 307 27.98 -6.52 6.47
N GLU A 308 28.94 -7.43 6.30
CA GLU A 308 30.34 -7.20 6.65
C GLU A 308 30.97 -6.03 5.88
N GLU A 309 30.70 -5.91 4.57
CA GLU A 309 31.16 -4.77 3.76
C GLU A 309 30.57 -3.43 4.23
N VAL A 310 29.29 -3.40 4.58
CA VAL A 310 28.61 -2.22 5.11
C VAL A 310 29.16 -1.86 6.49
N ASP A 311 29.34 -2.83 7.38
CA ASP A 311 29.91 -2.62 8.71
C ASP A 311 31.32 -2.04 8.64
N LEU A 312 32.16 -2.54 7.73
CA LEU A 312 33.49 -1.98 7.48
C LEU A 312 33.44 -0.53 7.00
N THR A 313 32.42 -0.17 6.21
CA THR A 313 32.22 1.19 5.70
C THR A 313 31.78 2.12 6.82
N ILE A 314 30.81 1.71 7.62
CA ILE A 314 30.32 2.45 8.81
C ILE A 314 31.47 2.66 9.81
N ASP A 315 32.31 1.65 10.05
CA ASP A 315 33.44 1.77 10.97
C ASP A 315 34.51 2.74 10.46
N ARG A 316 34.76 2.79 9.15
CA ARG A 316 35.65 3.79 8.55
C ARG A 316 35.09 5.20 8.73
N GLU A 317 33.81 5.40 8.45
CA GLU A 317 33.15 6.70 8.61
C GLU A 317 33.12 7.16 10.07
N ARG A 318 32.85 6.25 11.02
CA ARG A 318 32.93 6.55 12.47
C ARG A 318 34.32 7.01 12.87
N ARG A 319 35.38 6.36 12.38
CA ARG A 319 36.76 6.77 12.66
C ARG A 319 37.06 8.16 12.10
N VAL A 320 36.63 8.46 10.88
CA VAL A 320 36.81 9.79 10.25
C VAL A 320 35.97 10.88 10.94
N GLY A 321 34.71 10.60 11.28
CA GLY A 321 33.83 11.52 12.02
C GLY A 321 34.32 11.82 13.45
N THR A 322 34.98 10.85 14.09
CA THR A 322 35.63 11.06 15.39
C THR A 322 36.85 11.98 15.25
N ILE A 323 37.63 11.85 14.17
CA ILE A 323 38.78 12.73 13.90
C ILE A 323 38.32 14.18 13.64
N THR A 324 37.26 14.39 12.85
CA THR A 324 36.74 15.74 12.53
C THR A 324 35.98 16.38 13.70
N GLY A 325 35.33 15.58 14.56
CA GLY A 325 34.73 16.04 15.81
C GLY A 325 35.78 16.51 16.82
N VAL A 326 36.91 15.79 16.93
CA VAL A 326 38.04 16.17 17.80
C VAL A 326 38.71 17.47 17.31
N GLU A 327 38.81 17.69 16.00
CA GLU A 327 39.32 18.96 15.44
C GLU A 327 38.38 20.15 15.72
N ARG A 328 37.05 19.98 15.61
CA ARG A 328 36.10 21.06 15.93
C ARG A 328 36.08 21.44 17.42
N SER A 329 36.24 20.48 18.32
CA SER A 329 36.39 20.75 19.77
C SER A 329 37.73 21.39 20.15
N LYS A 330 38.75 21.35 19.28
CA LYS A 330 40.02 22.06 19.49
C LYS A 330 40.03 23.50 18.98
N VAL A 331 39.06 23.89 18.15
CA VAL A 331 38.98 25.23 17.55
C VAL A 331 38.04 26.16 18.35
N SER A 332 37.34 25.66 19.37
CA SER A 332 36.35 26.42 20.15
C SER A 332 36.72 26.59 21.63
N LEU A 333 37.91 27.11 21.93
CA LEU A 333 38.24 27.74 23.22
C LEU A 333 39.23 28.92 22.98
N PRO A 334 39.15 30.00 23.77
CA PRO A 334 39.15 31.37 23.25
C PRO A 334 40.50 32.09 23.37
N PHE A 335 40.72 33.07 22.50
CA PHE A 335 41.40 34.33 22.82
C PHE A 335 40.72 35.49 22.10
#